data_AF-A0A377K3Y5-F1
#
_entry.id   AF-A0A377K3Y5-F1
#
_cell.length_a   1.000
_cell.length_b   1.000
_cell.length_c   1.000
_cell.angle_alpha   90.00
_cell.angle_beta   90.00
_cell.angle_gamma   90.00
#
_symmetry.space_group_name_H-M   'P 1'
#
loop_
_entity.id
_entity.type
_entity.pdbx_description
1 polymer ?
#
loop_
_entity_poly.entity_id
_entity_poly.type
_entity_poly.pdbx_seq_one_letter_code
_entity_poly.pdbx_strand_id
1 'polypeptide(L)'
;MKRLVGKVKKQRDWFFWRQKRGVVVAGRMSAEEGKKVALWAQTLGWPLIGDVLSQTGQPLPCADLWLGNAKATSELQQAQIVVQLGSSLTGKRLLQWQASCEPEEYWIVDDIEGRLDPAHHRGRRLIANIADWLELHPAEKRQPWCVEIPRLAEQAMQAVIARRDAFGEAQLAHRISDYLPEQGQLFVGNSLVVRLIDALSQLPAGYPVYSNRGASGIDGLLSTAAGVQRASGKPTLAIVGDLSALYDLNALALLRQVSAPLVLIVVNNNGGQIFFAVANAEKRARAFLSDAAKRPF
;
A
#
# COMPACT_ATOMS: atom_id res chain seq x y z
N MET A 1 -17.43 -0.70 -16.27
CA MET A 1 -17.04 -0.82 -17.69
C MET A 1 -15.75 -1.62 -17.74
N LYS A 2 -15.75 -2.89 -18.17
CA LYS A 2 -14.51 -3.67 -18.30
C LYS A 2 -13.71 -3.07 -19.45
N ARG A 3 -12.59 -2.39 -19.18
CA ARG A 3 -11.64 -2.03 -20.25
C ARG A 3 -11.17 -3.33 -20.87
N LEU A 4 -11.29 -3.44 -22.19
CA LEU A 4 -10.71 -4.53 -22.97
C LEU A 4 -9.19 -4.33 -22.96
N VAL A 5 -8.55 -4.77 -21.88
CA VAL A 5 -7.09 -4.88 -21.84
C VAL A 5 -6.71 -5.89 -22.93
N GLY A 6 -5.78 -5.51 -23.81
CA GLY A 6 -5.32 -6.38 -24.90
C GLY A 6 -4.84 -7.74 -24.38
N LYS A 7 -4.81 -8.74 -25.27
CA LYS A 7 -4.42 -10.13 -24.95
C LYS A 7 -3.13 -10.15 -24.11
N VAL A 8 -3.20 -10.75 -22.91
CA VAL A 8 -2.05 -10.83 -21.99
C VAL A 8 -0.88 -11.56 -22.67
N LYS A 9 0.30 -10.93 -22.69
CA LYS A 9 1.50 -11.49 -23.32
C LYS A 9 2.25 -12.40 -22.34
N LYS A 10 2.38 -13.68 -22.70
CA LYS A 10 3.18 -14.66 -21.94
C LYS A 10 4.67 -14.30 -21.95
N GLN A 11 5.27 -14.16 -20.77
CA GLN A 11 6.71 -14.03 -20.58
C GLN A 11 7.32 -15.43 -20.66
N ARG A 12 7.97 -15.75 -21.79
CA ARG A 12 8.49 -17.11 -22.06
C ARG A 12 9.53 -17.58 -21.04
N ASP A 13 10.27 -16.65 -20.48
CA ASP A 13 11.31 -16.86 -19.47
C ASP A 13 10.80 -16.80 -18.02
N TRP A 14 9.48 -16.68 -17.80
CA TRP A 14 8.91 -16.71 -16.45
C TRP A 14 9.32 -17.97 -15.66
N PHE A 15 9.38 -19.12 -16.33
CA PHE A 15 9.78 -20.38 -15.71
C PHE A 15 11.21 -20.34 -15.15
N PHE A 16 12.09 -19.53 -15.73
CA PHE A 16 13.43 -19.29 -15.21
C PHE A 16 13.39 -18.31 -14.03
N TRP A 17 12.69 -17.16 -14.19
CA TRP A 17 12.64 -16.11 -13.16
C TRP A 17 11.93 -16.54 -11.87
N ARG A 18 10.86 -17.36 -11.96
CA ARG A 18 10.12 -17.85 -10.79
C ARG A 18 10.94 -18.75 -9.86
N GLN A 19 12.10 -19.23 -10.32
CA GLN A 19 13.03 -20.03 -9.52
C GLN A 19 14.07 -19.18 -8.77
N LYS A 20 14.20 -17.88 -9.09
CA LYS A 20 15.13 -16.96 -8.43
C LYS A 20 14.60 -16.50 -7.06
N ARG A 21 15.45 -15.80 -6.31
CA ARG A 21 15.00 -15.03 -5.14
C ARG A 21 14.27 -13.79 -5.62
N GLY A 22 12.94 -13.82 -5.56
CA GLY A 22 12.12 -12.69 -5.95
C GLY A 22 11.43 -12.03 -4.76
N VAL A 23 10.99 -10.80 -4.98
CA VAL A 23 10.14 -10.03 -4.05
C VAL A 23 8.85 -9.68 -4.77
N VAL A 24 7.71 -9.82 -4.10
CA VAL A 24 6.42 -9.37 -4.60
C VAL A 24 6.06 -8.06 -3.93
N VAL A 25 5.74 -7.04 -4.72
CA VAL A 25 5.18 -5.78 -4.24
C VAL A 25 3.74 -5.69 -4.74
N ALA A 26 2.78 -5.48 -3.85
CA ALA A 26 1.39 -5.35 -4.23
C ALA A 26 0.91 -3.92 -3.98
N GLY A 27 0.69 -3.16 -5.05
CA GLY A 27 0.09 -1.83 -5.04
C GLY A 27 -1.44 -1.88 -5.10
N ARG A 28 -2.07 -0.84 -5.67
CA ARG A 28 -3.53 -0.80 -5.85
C ARG A 28 -4.00 -1.87 -6.83
N MET A 29 -4.96 -2.69 -6.39
CA MET A 29 -5.65 -3.69 -7.21
C MET A 29 -7.09 -3.91 -6.72
N SER A 30 -7.82 -4.85 -7.31
CA SER A 30 -9.12 -5.28 -6.79
C SER A 30 -8.97 -6.25 -5.61
N ALA A 31 -10.02 -6.34 -4.78
CA ALA A 31 -10.05 -7.24 -3.63
C ALA A 31 -9.79 -8.72 -3.98
N GLU A 32 -10.31 -9.20 -5.11
CA GLU A 32 -10.09 -10.58 -5.56
C GLU A 32 -8.67 -10.79 -6.10
N GLU A 33 -8.10 -9.79 -6.79
CA GLU A 33 -6.69 -9.83 -7.21
C GLU A 33 -5.77 -9.87 -5.98
N GLY A 34 -6.08 -9.12 -4.92
CA GLY A 34 -5.32 -9.14 -3.65
C GLY A 34 -5.20 -10.54 -3.06
N LYS A 35 -6.30 -11.30 -3.00
CA LYS A 35 -6.28 -12.70 -2.54
C LYS A 35 -5.43 -13.59 -3.45
N LYS A 36 -5.59 -13.46 -4.78
CA LYS A 36 -4.80 -14.22 -5.76
C LYS A 36 -3.31 -13.94 -5.64
N VAL A 37 -2.92 -12.67 -5.49
CA VAL A 37 -1.51 -12.25 -5.32
C VAL A 37 -0.93 -12.80 -4.02
N ALA A 38 -1.68 -12.76 -2.92
CA ALA A 38 -1.25 -13.31 -1.63
C ALA A 38 -0.91 -14.80 -1.72
N LEU A 39 -1.81 -15.59 -2.30
CA LEU A 39 -1.60 -17.02 -2.53
C LEU A 39 -0.43 -17.30 -3.48
N TRP A 40 -0.32 -16.52 -4.55
CA TRP A 40 0.74 -16.67 -5.55
C TRP A 40 2.13 -16.39 -4.96
N ALA A 41 2.29 -15.31 -4.20
CA ALA A 41 3.53 -14.97 -3.52
C ALA A 41 3.92 -16.03 -2.47
N GLN A 42 2.94 -16.50 -1.67
CA GLN A 42 3.13 -17.57 -0.70
C GLN A 42 3.58 -18.89 -1.37
N THR A 43 3.04 -19.19 -2.55
CA THR A 43 3.40 -20.37 -3.32
C THR A 43 4.84 -20.28 -3.82
N LEU A 44 5.27 -19.11 -4.32
CA LEU A 44 6.65 -18.87 -4.75
C LEU A 44 7.68 -18.84 -3.62
N GLY A 45 7.23 -18.72 -2.36
CA GLY A 45 8.13 -18.50 -1.23
C GLY A 45 8.82 -17.12 -1.30
N TRP A 46 8.16 -16.13 -1.91
CA TRP A 46 8.69 -14.77 -2.02
C TRP A 46 8.05 -13.89 -0.95
N PRO A 47 8.80 -12.97 -0.30
CA PRO A 47 8.21 -11.99 0.61
C PRO A 47 7.23 -11.10 -0.17
N LEU A 48 6.06 -10.88 0.43
CA LEU A 48 5.01 -10.02 -0.11
C LEU A 48 4.93 -8.72 0.69
N ILE A 49 5.32 -7.62 0.06
CA ILE A 49 5.15 -6.27 0.60
C ILE A 49 3.82 -5.72 0.07
N GLY A 50 2.78 -5.75 0.91
CA GLY A 50 1.43 -5.34 0.55
C GLY A 50 1.11 -3.91 0.99
N ASP A 51 0.76 -3.06 0.02
CA ASP A 51 0.22 -1.73 0.26
C ASP A 51 -1.17 -1.81 0.90
N VAL A 52 -1.58 -0.76 1.63
CA VAL A 52 -2.96 -0.61 2.13
C VAL A 52 -4.03 -0.75 1.04
N LEU A 53 -3.70 -0.44 -0.21
CA LEU A 53 -4.59 -0.54 -1.37
C LEU A 53 -4.53 -1.90 -2.09
N SER A 54 -3.82 -2.88 -1.54
CA SER A 54 -3.62 -4.17 -2.20
C SER A 54 -4.64 -5.24 -1.83
N GLN A 55 -5.31 -5.09 -0.67
CA GLN A 55 -6.22 -6.10 -0.09
C GLN A 55 -5.60 -7.51 0.01
N THR A 56 -4.27 -7.61 0.13
CA THR A 56 -3.55 -8.90 0.19
C THR A 56 -3.59 -9.58 1.57
N GLY A 57 -4.12 -8.90 2.60
CA GLY A 57 -3.98 -9.33 3.98
C GLY A 57 -2.68 -8.89 4.64
N GLN A 58 -1.78 -8.26 3.87
CA GLN A 58 -0.48 -7.73 4.32
C GLN A 58 0.26 -8.73 5.22
N PRO A 59 0.67 -9.91 4.70
CA PRO A 59 1.26 -10.98 5.53
C PRO A 59 2.56 -10.58 6.23
N LEU A 60 3.21 -9.51 5.74
CA LEU A 60 4.33 -8.83 6.37
C LEU A 60 3.90 -7.39 6.70
N PRO A 61 3.04 -7.17 7.72
CA PRO A 61 2.45 -5.87 7.98
C PRO A 61 3.49 -4.87 8.48
N CYS A 62 3.12 -3.60 8.60
CA CYS A 62 4.01 -2.54 9.07
C CYS A 62 5.28 -2.35 8.23
N ALA A 63 5.20 -2.55 6.91
CA ALA A 63 6.33 -2.40 6.00
C ALA A 63 7.01 -1.03 6.06
N ASP A 64 6.23 0.04 6.24
CA ASP A 64 6.78 1.39 6.42
C ASP A 64 7.64 1.53 7.70
N LEU A 65 7.54 0.59 8.65
CA LEU A 65 8.39 0.52 9.85
C LEU A 65 9.60 -0.39 9.62
N TRP A 66 9.37 -1.67 9.28
CA TRP A 66 10.46 -2.65 9.23
C TRP A 66 11.42 -2.45 8.05
N LEU A 67 10.98 -1.83 6.94
CA LEU A 67 11.89 -1.41 5.86
C LEU A 67 12.89 -0.34 6.29
N GLY A 68 12.65 0.34 7.42
CA GLY A 68 13.64 1.22 8.05
C GLY A 68 14.76 0.48 8.80
N ASN A 69 14.68 -0.84 8.92
CA ASN A 69 15.69 -1.66 9.58
C ASN A 69 16.73 -2.15 8.56
N ALA A 70 18.01 -1.91 8.84
CA ALA A 70 19.11 -2.29 7.95
C ALA A 70 19.15 -3.81 7.65
N LYS A 71 18.72 -4.67 8.58
CA LYS A 71 18.65 -6.12 8.35
C LYS A 71 17.67 -6.48 7.24
N ALA A 72 16.51 -5.81 7.20
CA ALA A 72 15.52 -6.02 6.15
C ALA A 72 16.07 -5.57 4.79
N THR A 73 16.70 -4.39 4.72
CA THR A 73 17.27 -3.90 3.46
C THR A 73 18.42 -4.78 2.98
N SER A 74 19.28 -5.27 3.88
CA SER A 74 20.37 -6.20 3.54
C SER A 74 19.86 -7.56 3.06
N GLU A 75 18.75 -8.06 3.62
CA GLU A 75 18.11 -9.28 3.13
C GLU A 75 17.50 -9.06 1.74
N LEU A 76 16.80 -7.94 1.52
CA LEU A 76 16.20 -7.60 0.22
C LEU A 76 17.22 -7.34 -0.89
N GLN A 77 18.45 -6.94 -0.57
CA GLN A 77 19.55 -6.84 -1.55
C GLN A 77 19.88 -8.17 -2.23
N GLN A 78 19.50 -9.31 -1.63
CA GLN A 78 19.71 -10.63 -2.23
C GLN A 78 18.66 -10.97 -3.31
N ALA A 79 17.62 -10.14 -3.46
CA ALA A 79 16.58 -10.31 -4.45
C ALA A 79 17.13 -10.05 -5.86
N GLN A 80 16.87 -10.98 -6.76
CA GLN A 80 17.31 -10.92 -8.16
C GLN A 80 16.20 -10.37 -9.06
N ILE A 81 14.94 -10.48 -8.63
CA ILE A 81 13.78 -9.99 -9.37
C ILE A 81 12.78 -9.35 -8.40
N VAL A 82 12.19 -8.23 -8.82
CA VAL A 82 11.02 -7.66 -8.16
C VAL A 82 9.84 -7.75 -9.13
N VAL A 83 8.72 -8.33 -8.67
CA VAL A 83 7.47 -8.33 -9.43
C VAL A 83 6.45 -7.50 -8.66
N GLN A 84 6.22 -6.29 -9.14
CA GLN A 84 5.19 -5.39 -8.63
C GLN A 84 3.87 -5.63 -9.38
N LEU A 85 2.79 -5.91 -8.66
CA LEU A 85 1.44 -6.02 -9.20
C LEU A 85 0.62 -4.83 -8.69
N GLY A 86 0.02 -4.07 -9.60
CA GLY A 86 -0.59 -2.78 -9.30
C GLY A 86 0.45 -1.66 -9.15
N SER A 87 -0.02 -0.46 -8.82
CA SER A 87 0.78 0.77 -8.74
C SER A 87 0.31 1.72 -7.64
N SER A 88 0.79 2.97 -7.63
CA SER A 88 0.47 4.00 -6.63
C SER A 88 0.78 3.60 -5.18
N LEU A 89 2.01 3.14 -4.93
CA LEU A 89 2.49 2.77 -3.59
C LEU A 89 2.36 3.96 -2.59
N THR A 90 2.07 3.64 -1.33
CA THR A 90 1.69 4.59 -0.28
C THR A 90 2.86 4.88 0.66
N GLY A 91 3.47 3.84 1.22
CA GLY A 91 4.50 3.95 2.25
C GLY A 91 5.75 4.68 1.76
N LYS A 92 6.26 5.61 2.58
CA LYS A 92 7.49 6.36 2.26
C LYS A 92 8.69 5.41 2.20
N ARG A 93 8.83 4.49 3.17
CA ARG A 93 9.97 3.57 3.23
C ARG A 93 9.91 2.54 2.11
N LEU A 94 8.72 2.15 1.67
CA LEU A 94 8.53 1.32 0.48
C LEU A 94 9.00 2.05 -0.79
N LEU A 95 8.59 3.30 -0.99
CA LEU A 95 9.05 4.12 -2.12
C LEU A 95 10.57 4.37 -2.09
N GLN A 96 11.15 4.58 -0.89
CA GLN A 96 12.60 4.72 -0.73
C GLN A 96 13.35 3.43 -1.07
N TRP A 97 12.87 2.28 -0.57
CA TRP A 97 13.44 0.98 -0.91
C TRP A 97 13.31 0.67 -2.40
N GLN A 98 12.14 0.94 -3.01
CA GLN A 98 11.94 0.83 -4.44
C GLN A 98 13.00 1.65 -5.18
N ALA A 99 13.21 2.92 -4.80
CA ALA A 99 14.20 3.78 -5.46
C ALA A 99 15.66 3.35 -5.28
N SER A 100 15.98 2.52 -4.27
CA SER A 100 17.35 2.09 -3.97
C SER A 100 17.64 0.63 -4.34
N CYS A 101 16.63 -0.17 -4.69
CA CYS A 101 16.84 -1.58 -5.00
C CYS A 101 17.43 -1.74 -6.41
N GLU A 102 18.33 -2.70 -6.59
CA GLU A 102 18.97 -2.95 -7.90
C GLU A 102 18.83 -4.43 -8.30
N PRO A 103 17.59 -4.94 -8.50
CA PRO A 103 17.40 -6.29 -8.99
C PRO A 103 17.90 -6.43 -10.44
N GLU A 104 18.15 -7.66 -10.88
CA GLU A 104 18.47 -7.95 -12.29
C GLU A 104 17.28 -7.59 -13.20
N GLU A 105 16.06 -7.80 -12.71
CA GLU A 105 14.80 -7.44 -13.39
C GLU A 105 13.79 -6.82 -12.43
N TYR A 106 13.17 -5.71 -12.85
CA TYR A 106 12.02 -5.10 -12.17
C TYR A 106 10.77 -5.15 -13.07
N TRP A 107 9.79 -5.98 -12.73
CA TRP A 107 8.58 -6.14 -13.51
C TRP A 107 7.42 -5.43 -12.83
N ILE A 108 6.69 -4.60 -13.58
CA ILE A 108 5.42 -4.02 -13.14
C ILE A 108 4.30 -4.59 -13.98
N VAL A 109 3.28 -5.14 -13.35
CA VAL A 109 2.05 -5.67 -13.95
C VAL A 109 0.87 -4.83 -13.47
N ASP A 110 0.16 -4.19 -14.39
CA ASP A 110 -0.98 -3.29 -14.11
C ASP A 110 -1.75 -3.10 -15.42
N ASP A 111 -3.02 -2.72 -15.39
CA ASP A 111 -3.80 -2.45 -16.61
C ASP A 111 -3.68 -0.98 -17.08
N ILE A 112 -3.03 -0.13 -16.28
CA ILE A 112 -2.77 1.27 -16.61
C ILE A 112 -1.59 1.41 -17.59
N GLU A 113 -1.79 2.15 -18.67
CA GLU A 113 -0.73 2.46 -19.64
C GLU A 113 0.33 3.43 -19.08
N GLY A 114 1.50 3.44 -19.72
CA GLY A 114 2.60 4.34 -19.37
C GLY A 114 3.58 3.76 -18.35
N ARG A 115 4.56 4.58 -17.97
CA ARG A 115 5.59 4.21 -16.99
C ARG A 115 5.02 4.40 -15.58
N LEU A 116 5.10 3.34 -14.78
CA LEU A 116 4.63 3.32 -13.39
C LEU A 116 5.77 3.19 -12.38
N ASP A 117 7.01 3.04 -12.88
CA ASP A 117 8.22 3.01 -12.07
C ASP A 117 8.86 4.41 -12.01
N PRO A 118 8.77 5.11 -10.87
CA PRO A 118 9.42 6.42 -10.71
C PRO A 118 10.96 6.33 -10.63
N ALA A 119 11.52 5.14 -10.34
CA ALA A 119 12.95 4.92 -10.18
C ALA A 119 13.63 4.39 -11.46
N HIS A 120 12.83 4.07 -12.50
CA HIS A 120 13.30 3.77 -13.85
C HIS A 120 14.26 2.56 -13.95
N HIS A 121 13.99 1.51 -13.16
CA HIS A 121 14.77 0.28 -13.19
C HIS A 121 14.76 -0.37 -14.57
N ARG A 122 15.81 -1.14 -14.83
CA ARG A 122 15.81 -2.11 -15.92
C ARG A 122 14.78 -3.20 -15.62
N GLY A 123 13.95 -3.52 -16.60
CA GLY A 123 12.98 -4.59 -16.50
C GLY A 123 11.81 -4.43 -17.45
N ARG A 124 10.59 -4.71 -17.00
CA ARG A 124 9.42 -4.86 -17.87
C ARG A 124 8.21 -4.13 -17.35
N ARG A 125 7.60 -3.34 -18.23
CA ARG A 125 6.24 -2.85 -18.05
C ARG A 125 5.27 -3.78 -18.78
N LEU A 126 4.43 -4.48 -18.03
CA LEU A 126 3.49 -5.49 -18.52
C LEU A 126 2.06 -4.98 -18.34
N ILE A 127 1.44 -4.55 -19.44
CA ILE A 127 0.05 -4.08 -19.46
C ILE A 127 -0.87 -5.31 -19.51
N ALA A 128 -1.54 -5.61 -18.40
CA ALA A 128 -2.40 -6.77 -18.25
C ALA A 128 -3.36 -6.60 -17.07
N ASN A 129 -4.53 -7.23 -17.15
CA ASN A 129 -5.29 -7.50 -15.94
C ASN A 129 -4.46 -8.42 -15.02
N ILE A 130 -4.41 -8.14 -13.72
CA ILE A 130 -3.53 -8.82 -12.77
C ILE A 130 -3.94 -10.29 -12.64
N ALA A 131 -5.23 -10.59 -12.52
CA ALA A 131 -5.70 -11.96 -12.39
C ALA A 131 -5.34 -12.82 -13.62
N ASP A 132 -5.61 -12.32 -14.82
CA ASP A 132 -5.28 -13.01 -16.07
C ASP A 132 -3.75 -13.20 -16.22
N TRP A 133 -2.96 -12.22 -15.76
CA TRP A 133 -1.50 -12.33 -15.78
C TRP A 133 -1.00 -13.41 -14.84
N LEU A 134 -1.56 -13.54 -13.63
CA LEU A 134 -1.19 -14.60 -12.68
C LEU A 134 -1.53 -15.99 -13.22
N GLU A 135 -2.67 -16.14 -13.91
CA GLU A 135 -3.07 -17.40 -14.54
C GLU A 135 -2.11 -17.82 -15.67
N LEU A 136 -1.59 -16.86 -16.43
CA LEU A 136 -0.62 -17.11 -17.49
C LEU A 136 0.82 -17.30 -16.98
N HIS A 137 1.11 -16.84 -15.76
CA HIS A 137 2.41 -16.91 -15.08
C HIS A 137 2.27 -17.61 -13.72
N PRO A 138 1.88 -18.89 -13.70
CA PRO A 138 1.58 -19.59 -12.47
C PRO A 138 2.82 -19.74 -11.59
N ALA A 139 2.60 -19.66 -10.28
CA ALA A 139 3.57 -20.00 -9.26
C ALA A 139 3.81 -21.51 -9.21
N GLU A 140 4.99 -21.90 -8.75
CA GLU A 140 5.33 -23.28 -8.40
C GLU A 140 5.76 -23.29 -6.94
N LYS A 141 5.38 -24.32 -6.18
CA LYS A 141 5.64 -24.36 -4.74
C LYS A 141 7.14 -24.37 -4.48
N ARG A 142 7.63 -23.39 -3.72
CA ARG A 142 9.03 -23.28 -3.31
C ARG A 142 9.16 -22.90 -1.84
N GLN A 143 10.33 -23.15 -1.27
CA GLN A 143 10.64 -22.75 0.10
C GLN A 143 10.85 -21.24 0.17
N PRO A 144 10.32 -20.57 1.21
CA PRO A 144 10.63 -19.17 1.49
C PRO A 144 12.13 -18.93 1.60
N TRP A 145 12.63 -17.84 1.00
CA TRP A 145 14.05 -17.50 1.04
C TRP A 145 14.41 -16.46 2.10
N CYS A 146 13.45 -15.62 2.53
CA CYS A 146 13.66 -14.65 3.62
C CYS A 146 13.62 -15.34 4.99
N VAL A 147 14.50 -14.90 5.89
CA VAL A 147 14.64 -15.40 7.26
C VAL A 147 14.38 -14.28 8.27
N GLU A 148 14.96 -13.09 8.06
CA GLU A 148 14.89 -11.99 9.02
C GLU A 148 13.58 -11.18 8.92
N ILE A 149 13.10 -10.93 7.69
CA ILE A 149 11.92 -10.09 7.45
C ILE A 149 10.65 -10.55 8.19
N PRO A 150 10.26 -11.85 8.19
CA PRO A 150 9.08 -12.30 8.93
C PRO A 150 9.14 -11.94 10.42
N ARG A 151 10.31 -12.11 11.04
CA ARG A 151 10.54 -11.75 12.45
C ARG A 151 10.48 -10.25 12.68
N LEU A 152 11.04 -9.44 11.77
CA LEU A 152 10.99 -7.99 11.86
C LEU A 152 9.57 -7.44 11.69
N ALA A 153 8.77 -8.03 10.80
CA ALA A 153 7.37 -7.66 10.60
C ALA A 153 6.54 -7.96 11.86
N GLU A 154 6.72 -9.13 12.47
CA GLU A 154 6.07 -9.48 13.74
C GLU A 154 6.47 -8.52 14.86
N GLN A 155 7.77 -8.24 15.03
CA GLN A 155 8.27 -7.29 16.02
C GLN A 155 7.73 -5.88 15.81
N ALA A 156 7.65 -5.41 14.56
CA ALA A 156 7.10 -4.12 14.23
C ALA A 156 5.62 -4.03 14.63
N MET A 157 4.81 -5.05 14.31
CA MET A 157 3.41 -5.09 14.70
C MET A 157 3.24 -5.14 16.22
N GLN A 158 4.03 -5.94 16.94
CA GLN A 158 4.00 -5.98 18.42
C GLN A 158 4.34 -4.62 19.05
N ALA A 159 5.29 -3.89 18.47
CA ALA A 159 5.61 -2.53 18.93
C ALA A 159 4.45 -1.54 18.72
N VAL A 160 3.65 -1.71 17.66
CA VAL A 160 2.43 -0.92 17.45
C VAL A 160 1.33 -1.32 18.43
N ILE A 161 1.10 -2.62 18.63
CA ILE A 161 0.13 -3.16 19.60
C ILE A 161 0.40 -2.63 21.01
N ALA A 162 1.67 -2.58 21.43
CA ALA A 162 2.07 -2.06 22.73
C ALA A 162 1.72 -0.57 22.97
N ARG A 163 1.30 0.16 21.93
CA ARG A 163 0.96 1.59 21.98
C ARG A 163 -0.49 1.87 21.55
N ARG A 164 -1.35 0.85 21.55
CA ARG A 164 -2.72 0.90 20.99
C ARG A 164 -3.76 1.64 21.84
N ASP A 165 -3.48 1.89 23.12
CA ASP A 165 -4.50 2.29 24.10
C ASP A 165 -4.77 3.80 24.14
N ALA A 166 -3.81 4.63 23.70
CA ALA A 166 -4.04 6.07 23.61
C ALA A 166 -5.15 6.41 22.61
N PHE A 167 -5.96 7.43 22.90
CA PHE A 167 -7.01 7.89 21.99
C PHE A 167 -6.48 8.92 20.99
N GLY A 168 -5.75 8.44 19.97
CA GLY A 168 -5.15 9.26 18.92
C GLY A 168 -5.35 8.70 17.52
N GLU A 169 -5.05 9.51 16.50
CA GLU A 169 -5.24 9.13 15.08
C GLU A 169 -4.38 7.92 14.67
N ALA A 170 -3.20 7.76 15.26
CA ALA A 170 -2.33 6.61 15.02
C ALA A 170 -2.95 5.31 15.57
N GLN A 171 -3.54 5.36 16.75
CA GLN A 171 -4.22 4.22 17.37
C GLN A 171 -5.53 3.90 16.66
N LEU A 172 -6.27 4.92 16.20
CA LEU A 172 -7.44 4.73 15.34
C LEU A 172 -7.04 4.02 14.04
N ALA A 173 -5.96 4.45 13.39
CA ALA A 173 -5.47 3.81 12.16
C ALA A 173 -5.04 2.36 12.39
N HIS A 174 -4.30 2.08 13.47
CA HIS A 174 -3.92 0.73 13.86
C HIS A 174 -5.16 -0.17 14.03
N ARG A 175 -6.16 0.32 14.78
CA ARG A 175 -7.39 -0.40 15.15
C ARG A 175 -8.50 -0.33 14.10
N ILE A 176 -8.23 0.21 12.91
CA ILE A 176 -9.29 0.45 11.92
C ILE A 176 -10.01 -0.84 11.52
N SER A 177 -9.31 -1.97 11.53
CA SER A 177 -9.85 -3.30 11.27
C SER A 177 -10.98 -3.70 12.23
N ASP A 178 -10.96 -3.20 13.47
CA ASP A 178 -11.99 -3.46 14.50
C ASP A 178 -13.33 -2.77 14.15
N TYR A 179 -13.31 -1.79 13.24
CA TYR A 179 -14.46 -0.96 12.88
C TYR A 179 -14.95 -1.19 11.45
N LEU A 180 -14.32 -2.09 10.71
CA LEU A 180 -14.73 -2.41 9.35
C LEU A 180 -16.13 -3.04 9.35
N PRO A 181 -17.11 -2.48 8.64
CA PRO A 181 -18.42 -3.09 8.58
C PRO A 181 -18.37 -4.46 7.90
N GLU A 182 -19.09 -5.44 8.46
CA GLU A 182 -19.23 -6.75 7.86
C GLU A 182 -19.81 -6.66 6.44
N GLN A 183 -19.22 -7.39 5.49
CA GLN A 183 -19.57 -7.34 4.06
C GLN A 183 -19.54 -5.92 3.44
N GLY A 184 -18.83 -4.99 4.09
CA GLY A 184 -18.74 -3.60 3.69
C GLY A 184 -17.52 -3.29 2.82
N GLN A 185 -17.12 -2.03 2.88
CA GLN A 185 -15.95 -1.48 2.18
C GLN A 185 -15.36 -0.29 2.94
N LEU A 186 -14.07 -0.03 2.74
CA LEU A 186 -13.34 1.09 3.30
C LEU A 186 -13.06 2.12 2.20
N PHE A 187 -13.38 3.38 2.45
CA PHE A 187 -12.89 4.51 1.68
C PHE A 187 -11.86 5.27 2.52
N VAL A 188 -10.60 5.26 2.07
CA VAL A 188 -9.51 5.91 2.79
C VAL A 188 -9.12 7.22 2.10
N GLY A 189 -9.17 8.31 2.86
CA GLY A 189 -8.78 9.63 2.41
C GLY A 189 -7.28 9.80 2.23
N ASN A 190 -6.87 10.92 1.65
CA ASN A 190 -5.47 11.25 1.41
C ASN A 190 -4.79 11.84 2.67
N SER A 191 -3.54 12.32 2.52
CA SER A 191 -2.73 12.87 3.63
C SER A 191 -2.29 11.81 4.67
N LEU A 192 -2.37 12.10 5.97
CA LEU A 192 -1.85 11.23 7.03
C LEU A 192 -2.58 9.90 7.15
N VAL A 193 -3.92 9.89 7.04
CA VAL A 193 -4.72 8.70 7.38
C VAL A 193 -4.32 7.46 6.55
N VAL A 194 -4.17 7.58 5.23
CA VAL A 194 -3.74 6.46 4.38
C VAL A 194 -2.36 5.95 4.74
N ARG A 195 -1.45 6.84 5.16
CA ARG A 195 -0.09 6.50 5.58
C ARG A 195 -0.05 5.84 6.94
N LEU A 196 -0.87 6.30 7.88
CA LEU A 196 -0.98 5.69 9.21
C LEU A 196 -1.58 4.29 9.11
N ILE A 197 -2.63 4.10 8.30
CA ILE A 197 -3.22 2.77 8.09
C ILE A 197 -2.19 1.84 7.41
N ASP A 198 -1.51 2.30 6.36
CA ASP A 198 -0.46 1.53 5.66
C ASP A 198 0.70 1.12 6.59
N ALA A 199 1.10 2.02 7.50
CA ALA A 199 2.22 1.78 8.40
C ALA A 199 1.86 0.98 9.66
N LEU A 200 0.64 1.08 10.17
CA LEU A 200 0.28 0.65 11.54
C LEU A 200 -0.82 -0.41 11.60
N SER A 201 -1.54 -0.65 10.51
CA SER A 201 -2.62 -1.64 10.47
C SER A 201 -2.25 -2.87 9.65
N GLN A 202 -3.04 -3.92 9.85
CA GLN A 202 -3.09 -5.08 8.97
C GLN A 202 -4.54 -5.24 8.53
N LEU A 203 -4.82 -4.89 7.27
CA LEU A 203 -6.17 -4.99 6.71
C LEU A 203 -6.45 -6.43 6.25
N PRO A 204 -7.70 -6.92 6.37
CA PRO A 204 -8.04 -8.29 5.98
C PRO A 204 -7.88 -8.54 4.48
N ALA A 205 -7.45 -9.75 4.11
CA ALA A 205 -7.36 -10.16 2.71
C ALA A 205 -8.73 -10.11 2.04
N GLY A 206 -8.82 -9.40 0.91
CA GLY A 206 -10.05 -9.27 0.15
C GLY A 206 -11.09 -8.30 0.71
N TYR A 207 -10.78 -7.55 1.76
CA TYR A 207 -11.68 -6.49 2.20
C TYR A 207 -11.53 -5.28 1.26
N PRO A 208 -12.60 -4.80 0.56
CA PRO A 208 -12.47 -3.74 -0.44
C PRO A 208 -11.98 -2.41 0.15
N VAL A 209 -10.93 -1.84 -0.45
CA VAL A 209 -10.39 -0.52 -0.08
C VAL A 209 -10.37 0.38 -1.30
N TYR A 210 -10.96 1.56 -1.19
CA TYR A 210 -11.02 2.59 -2.23
C TYR A 210 -10.28 3.85 -1.78
N SER A 211 -9.67 4.56 -2.73
CA SER A 211 -8.96 5.81 -2.46
C SER A 211 -8.74 6.64 -3.73
N ASN A 212 -8.52 7.94 -3.58
CA ASN A 212 -8.13 8.84 -4.68
C ASN A 212 -6.61 9.02 -4.73
N ARG A 213 -5.87 7.93 -4.92
CA ARG A 213 -4.38 7.89 -4.88
C ARG A 213 -3.68 8.04 -6.24
N GLY A 214 -4.41 8.52 -7.26
CA GLY A 214 -3.82 8.95 -8.53
C GLY A 214 -3.05 10.27 -8.34
N ALA A 215 -3.74 11.41 -8.43
CA ALA A 215 -3.17 12.72 -8.11
C ALA A 215 -3.11 13.01 -6.59
N SER A 216 -3.75 12.18 -5.75
CA SER A 216 -3.72 12.31 -4.28
C SER A 216 -4.35 13.60 -3.72
N GLY A 217 -5.30 14.18 -4.45
CA GLY A 217 -6.02 15.41 -4.07
C GLY A 217 -6.96 15.24 -2.87
N ILE A 218 -7.18 16.31 -2.11
CA ILE A 218 -8.08 16.33 -0.94
C ILE A 218 -9.46 16.90 -1.25
N ASP A 219 -9.69 17.25 -2.51
CA ASP A 219 -10.69 18.17 -3.04
C ASP A 219 -12.06 17.55 -3.32
N GLY A 220 -12.15 16.22 -3.34
CA GLY A 220 -13.38 15.50 -3.71
C GLY A 220 -13.58 14.19 -2.96
N LEU A 221 -13.11 14.09 -1.71
CA LEU A 221 -13.12 12.81 -0.98
C LEU A 221 -14.52 12.40 -0.49
N LEU A 222 -15.36 13.32 -0.05
CA LEU A 222 -16.72 13.02 0.43
C LEU A 222 -17.65 12.65 -0.73
N SER A 223 -17.59 13.42 -1.81
CA SER A 223 -18.32 13.19 -3.05
C SER A 223 -17.92 11.86 -3.70
N THR A 224 -16.62 11.54 -3.71
CA THR A 224 -16.16 10.21 -4.17
C THR A 224 -16.67 9.09 -3.26
N ALA A 225 -16.58 9.25 -1.93
CA ALA A 225 -17.09 8.25 -0.97
C ALA A 225 -18.60 7.99 -1.16
N ALA A 226 -19.40 9.03 -1.41
CA ALA A 226 -20.82 8.91 -1.73
C ALA A 226 -21.04 8.08 -3.02
N GLY A 227 -20.25 8.34 -4.07
CA GLY A 227 -20.28 7.56 -5.30
C GLY A 227 -19.92 6.09 -5.10
N VAL A 228 -18.86 5.81 -4.34
CA VAL A 228 -18.42 4.46 -3.98
C VAL A 228 -19.51 3.70 -3.22
N GLN A 229 -20.16 4.34 -2.25
CA GLN A 229 -21.28 3.75 -1.49
C GLN A 229 -22.46 3.42 -2.42
N ARG A 230 -22.89 4.37 -3.24
CA ARG A 230 -24.06 4.20 -4.12
C ARG A 230 -23.82 3.14 -5.20
N ALA A 231 -22.61 3.05 -5.73
CA ALA A 231 -22.27 2.12 -6.81
C ALA A 231 -22.30 0.65 -6.35
N SER A 232 -21.88 0.36 -5.12
CA SER A 232 -21.87 -1.02 -4.61
C SER A 232 -23.05 -1.36 -3.71
N GLY A 233 -23.73 -0.35 -3.16
CA GLY A 233 -24.80 -0.52 -2.17
C GLY A 233 -24.33 -1.12 -0.85
N LYS A 234 -23.02 -1.14 -0.57
CA LYS A 234 -22.45 -1.76 0.63
C LYS A 234 -22.34 -0.79 1.81
N PRO A 235 -22.40 -1.30 3.05
CA PRO A 235 -22.00 -0.54 4.23
C PRO A 235 -20.58 0.01 4.04
N THR A 236 -20.40 1.30 4.27
CA THR A 236 -19.16 2.00 3.92
C THR A 236 -18.59 2.73 5.14
N LEU A 237 -17.35 2.42 5.50
CA LEU A 237 -16.57 3.24 6.41
C LEU A 237 -15.70 4.19 5.57
N ALA A 238 -15.87 5.49 5.74
CA ALA A 238 -15.05 6.51 5.12
C ALA A 238 -14.24 7.26 6.19
N ILE A 239 -12.95 7.46 5.96
CA ILE A 239 -12.08 8.20 6.89
C ILE A 239 -11.28 9.27 6.15
N VAL A 240 -11.36 10.51 6.62
CA VAL A 240 -10.71 11.68 6.02
C VAL A 240 -10.13 12.61 7.09
N GLY A 241 -9.23 13.52 6.71
CA GLY A 241 -8.79 14.63 7.56
C GLY A 241 -9.79 15.79 7.56
N ASP A 242 -9.68 16.66 8.55
CA ASP A 242 -10.44 17.92 8.69
C ASP A 242 -10.37 18.81 7.45
N LEU A 243 -9.18 19.13 6.94
CA LEU A 243 -9.04 19.99 5.76
C LEU A 243 -9.67 19.36 4.52
N SER A 244 -9.64 18.03 4.40
CA SER A 244 -10.31 17.33 3.30
C SER A 244 -11.84 17.39 3.43
N ALA A 245 -12.37 17.25 4.65
CA ALA A 245 -13.79 17.41 4.90
C ALA A 245 -14.27 18.84 4.64
N LEU A 246 -13.44 19.85 4.98
CA LEU A 246 -13.71 21.26 4.67
C LEU A 246 -13.70 21.54 3.17
N TYR A 247 -12.76 20.94 2.42
CA TYR A 247 -12.65 21.15 0.98
C TYR A 247 -13.91 20.70 0.24
N ASP A 248 -14.46 19.55 0.62
CA ASP A 248 -15.61 18.91 -0.02
C ASP A 248 -16.88 18.97 0.86
N LEU A 249 -17.02 20.05 1.66
CA LEU A 249 -18.06 20.16 2.69
C LEU A 249 -19.48 20.10 2.13
N ASN A 250 -19.69 20.65 0.93
CA ASN A 250 -21.00 20.65 0.28
C ASN A 250 -21.47 19.24 -0.12
N ALA A 251 -20.56 18.26 -0.23
CA ALA A 251 -20.88 16.88 -0.55
C ALA A 251 -21.59 16.14 0.60
N LEU A 252 -21.64 16.70 1.81
CA LEU A 252 -22.55 16.23 2.86
C LEU A 252 -24.01 16.15 2.36
N ALA A 253 -24.40 17.01 1.41
CA ALA A 253 -25.72 16.95 0.78
C ALA A 253 -25.96 15.61 0.05
N LEU A 254 -24.92 15.01 -0.55
CA LEU A 254 -24.98 13.71 -1.22
C LEU A 254 -25.06 12.55 -0.22
N LEU A 255 -24.37 12.67 0.92
CA LEU A 255 -24.35 11.63 1.96
C LEU A 255 -25.70 11.47 2.70
N ARG A 256 -26.65 12.39 2.51
CA ARG A 256 -28.05 12.22 2.96
C ARG A 256 -28.80 11.11 2.21
N GLN A 257 -28.30 10.68 1.05
CA GLN A 257 -28.91 9.66 0.21
C GLN A 257 -27.91 8.52 -0.01
N VAL A 258 -27.92 7.56 0.91
CA VAL A 258 -27.12 6.34 0.88
C VAL A 258 -28.04 5.12 0.96
N SER A 259 -27.71 4.06 0.23
CA SER A 259 -28.50 2.82 0.17
C SER A 259 -28.15 1.79 1.25
N ALA A 260 -27.07 2.03 1.99
CA ALA A 260 -26.63 1.26 3.16
C ALA A 260 -25.90 2.19 4.13
N PRO A 261 -25.69 1.81 5.41
CA PRO A 261 -25.06 2.67 6.39
C PRO A 261 -23.68 3.15 5.95
N LEU A 262 -23.44 4.46 6.03
CA LEU A 262 -22.14 5.07 5.81
C LEU A 262 -21.69 5.80 7.07
N VAL A 263 -20.51 5.45 7.58
CA VAL A 263 -19.87 6.15 8.69
C VAL A 263 -18.76 7.02 8.12
N LEU A 264 -18.85 8.34 8.33
CA LEU A 264 -17.80 9.29 7.97
C LEU A 264 -17.01 9.68 9.21
N ILE A 265 -15.79 9.19 9.34
CA ILE A 265 -14.83 9.61 10.36
C ILE A 265 -14.05 10.81 9.82
N VAL A 266 -14.16 11.94 10.52
CA VAL A 266 -13.32 13.12 10.28
C VAL A 266 -12.27 13.20 11.37
N VAL A 267 -11.01 12.93 11.03
CA VAL A 267 -9.88 13.10 11.95
C VAL A 267 -9.52 14.57 11.99
N ASN A 268 -9.92 15.24 13.07
CA ASN A 268 -9.63 16.66 13.27
C ASN A 268 -8.41 16.85 14.17
N ASN A 269 -7.27 17.09 13.53
CA ASN A 269 -6.01 17.48 14.18
C ASN A 269 -5.63 18.95 13.86
N ASN A 270 -6.64 19.75 13.53
CA ASN A 270 -6.58 21.21 13.35
C ASN A 270 -5.54 21.66 12.31
N GLY A 271 -5.59 21.10 11.10
CA GLY A 271 -4.77 21.49 9.96
C GLY A 271 -4.03 20.34 9.28
N GLY A 272 -3.22 20.67 8.27
CA GLY A 272 -2.47 19.70 7.47
C GLY A 272 -1.26 19.11 8.21
N GLN A 273 -1.48 18.28 9.22
CA GLN A 273 -0.41 17.74 10.08
C GLN A 273 0.66 16.90 9.35
N ILE A 274 0.39 16.46 8.11
CA ILE A 274 1.41 15.86 7.24
C ILE A 274 2.63 16.76 7.04
N PHE A 275 2.45 18.08 7.00
CA PHE A 275 3.55 19.03 6.82
C PHE A 275 4.45 19.12 8.06
N PHE A 276 3.92 18.85 9.25
CA PHE A 276 4.75 18.75 10.46
C PHE A 276 5.67 17.52 10.41
N ALA A 277 5.18 16.38 9.88
CA ALA A 277 6.01 15.19 9.69
C ALA A 277 7.12 15.42 8.65
N VAL A 278 6.82 16.12 7.54
CA VAL A 278 7.81 16.47 6.50
C VAL A 278 8.84 17.47 7.01
N ALA A 279 8.40 18.56 7.65
CA ALA A 279 9.30 19.59 8.18
C ALA A 279 10.24 19.05 9.27
N ASN A 280 9.77 18.12 10.11
CA ASN A 280 10.63 17.47 11.11
C ASN A 280 11.66 16.54 10.47
N ALA A 281 11.34 15.88 9.36
CA ALA A 281 12.31 15.09 8.59
C ALA A 281 13.40 15.98 7.96
N GLU A 282 13.04 17.13 7.40
CA GLU A 282 14.00 18.09 6.85
C GLU A 282 14.88 18.72 7.93
N LYS A 283 14.32 19.09 9.09
CA LYS A 283 15.09 19.60 10.23
C LYS A 283 16.10 18.57 10.73
N ARG A 284 15.72 17.28 10.80
CA ARG A 284 16.65 16.20 11.17
C ARG A 284 17.75 15.98 10.12
N ALA A 285 17.41 16.05 8.82
CA ALA A 285 18.41 15.94 7.75
C ALA A 285 19.40 17.11 7.75
N ARG A 286 18.93 18.35 7.96
CA ARG A 286 19.79 19.54 8.09
C ARG A 286 20.69 19.48 9.32
N ALA A 287 20.14 19.04 10.46
CA ALA A 287 20.92 18.84 11.68
C ALA A 287 22.05 17.81 11.48
N PHE A 288 21.75 16.68 10.83
CA PHE A 288 22.73 15.65 10.49
C PHE A 288 23.85 16.17 9.57
N LEU A 289 23.51 16.94 8.53
CA LEU A 289 24.51 17.55 7.63
C LEU A 289 25.36 18.61 8.36
N SER A 290 24.78 19.37 9.29
CA SER A 290 25.52 20.36 10.10
C SER A 290 26.45 19.74 11.14
N ASP A 291 26.13 18.54 11.64
CA ASP A 291 26.99 17.78 12.56
C ASP A 291 28.09 17.01 11.81
N ALA A 292 27.83 16.53 10.59
CA ALA A 292 28.84 15.91 9.73
C ALA A 292 29.90 16.92 9.27
N ALA A 293 29.54 18.19 9.05
CA ALA A 293 30.46 19.27 8.70
C ALA A 293 31.35 19.76 9.87
N LYS A 294 31.09 19.31 11.10
CA LYS A 294 31.83 19.70 12.32
C LYS A 294 32.82 18.66 12.83
N ARG A 295 32.98 17.53 12.14
CA ARG A 295 34.04 16.55 12.44
C ARG A 295 35.23 16.79 11.51
N PRO A 296 36.32 17.44 11.99
CA PRO A 296 37.58 17.38 11.25
C PRO A 296 38.13 15.95 11.34
N PHE A 297 38.80 15.53 10.26
CA PHE A 297 39.69 14.37 10.28
C PHE A 297 40.77 14.52 11.36
#